data_AF-A0AA88J8U5-F1
#
_entry.id   AF-A0AA88J8U5-F1
#
_cell.length_a   1.000
_cell.length_b   1.000
_cell.length_c   1.000
_cell.angle_alpha   90.00
_cell.angle_beta   90.00
_cell.angle_gamma   90.00
#
_symmetry.space_group_name_H-M   'P 1'
#
loop_
_entity.id
_entity.type
_entity.pdbx_description
1 polymer ?
#
loop_
_entity_poly.entity_id
_entity_poly.type
_entity_poly.pdbx_seq_one_letter_code
_entity_poly.pdbx_strand_id
1 'polypeptide(L)'
;MNFNYMPNHLPTHYHPGLRNHENLSYANNRNVLQPPPSFNQQVVEKELSVEDLLSTFIVETRGRFNKDEARLDNIEAHCNNMNATMKSLKVQIGQLANAVKGQSSGNFPSDTEPNPKDHCKDITLRSGKEVETPKP
;
A
#
# COMPACT_ATOMS: atom_id res chain seq x y z
N MET A 1 -26.92 59.89 -52.70
CA MET A 1 -27.48 60.65 -51.56
C MET A 1 -28.97 60.38 -51.47
N ASN A 2 -29.44 59.81 -50.35
CA ASN A 2 -30.81 60.03 -49.88
C ASN A 2 -30.85 59.70 -48.38
N PHE A 3 -30.99 60.74 -47.55
CA PHE A 3 -31.06 60.63 -46.09
C PHE A 3 -32.52 60.56 -45.69
N ASN A 4 -33.00 59.40 -45.23
CA ASN A 4 -34.31 59.30 -44.60
C ASN A 4 -34.19 59.78 -43.14
N TYR A 5 -34.70 60.99 -42.89
CA TYR A 5 -34.96 61.53 -41.57
C TYR A 5 -36.14 60.77 -40.93
N MET A 6 -35.93 60.17 -39.76
CA MET A 6 -37.01 59.76 -38.86
C MET A 6 -37.04 60.73 -37.66
N PRO A 7 -38.19 61.34 -37.32
CA PRO A 7 -38.28 62.28 -36.21
C PRO A 7 -38.18 61.55 -34.87
N ASN A 8 -37.38 62.09 -33.94
CA ASN A 8 -37.33 61.66 -32.55
C ASN A 8 -38.57 62.17 -31.80
N HIS A 9 -39.63 61.37 -31.74
CA HIS A 9 -40.70 61.55 -30.75
C HIS A 9 -40.44 60.62 -29.57
N LEU A 10 -39.71 61.12 -28.58
CA LEU A 10 -39.71 60.53 -27.24
C LEU A 10 -41.03 60.94 -26.56
N PRO A 11 -41.90 60.00 -26.15
CA PRO A 11 -43.10 60.36 -25.40
C PRO A 11 -42.69 60.76 -23.98
N THR A 12 -42.71 62.05 -23.65
CA THR A 12 -42.55 62.54 -22.28
C THR A 12 -43.86 62.38 -21.49
N HIS A 13 -44.41 61.16 -21.47
CA HIS A 13 -45.59 60.86 -20.68
C HIS A 13 -45.16 60.45 -19.27
N TYR A 14 -45.24 61.41 -18.34
CA TYR A 14 -44.89 61.21 -16.94
C TYR A 14 -46.07 60.59 -16.18
N HIS A 15 -45.88 59.43 -15.58
CA HIS A 15 -46.93 58.75 -14.80
C HIS A 15 -46.87 59.17 -13.33
N PRO A 16 -47.79 60.03 -12.84
CA PRO A 16 -47.73 60.55 -11.46
C PRO A 16 -47.90 59.45 -10.40
N GLY A 17 -48.50 58.31 -10.74
CA GLY A 17 -48.66 57.16 -9.84
C GLY A 17 -47.36 56.44 -9.48
N LEU A 18 -46.30 56.58 -10.29
CA LEU A 18 -44.98 55.98 -10.00
C LEU A 18 -44.13 56.83 -9.05
N ARG A 19 -44.52 58.09 -8.80
CA ARG A 19 -43.74 59.04 -7.99
C ARG A 19 -43.57 58.62 -6.53
N ASN A 20 -44.50 57.82 -6.00
CA ASN A 20 -44.49 57.36 -4.61
C ASN A 20 -44.22 55.85 -4.48
N HIS A 21 -43.82 55.17 -5.56
CA HIS A 21 -43.51 53.74 -5.48
C HIS A 21 -42.28 53.52 -4.59
N GLU A 22 -42.32 52.49 -3.72
CA GLU A 22 -41.26 52.23 -2.74
C GLU A 22 -39.89 52.16 -3.40
N ASN A 23 -39.77 51.65 -4.62
CA ASN A 23 -38.49 51.56 -5.33
C ASN A 23 -38.15 52.72 -6.29
N LEU A 24 -39.06 53.67 -6.54
CA LEU A 24 -38.88 54.72 -7.58
C LEU A 24 -39.11 56.15 -7.06
N SER A 25 -39.42 56.32 -5.77
CA SER A 25 -39.56 57.64 -5.17
C SER A 25 -38.21 58.36 -5.08
N TYR A 26 -38.14 59.58 -5.63
CA TYR A 26 -36.96 60.46 -5.52
C TYR A 26 -36.64 60.88 -4.08
N ALA A 27 -37.59 60.75 -3.15
CA ALA A 27 -37.38 61.01 -1.72
C ALA A 27 -36.97 59.74 -0.95
N ASN A 28 -36.83 58.59 -1.62
CA ASN A 28 -36.47 57.34 -0.95
C ASN A 28 -34.95 57.23 -0.76
N ASN A 29 -34.51 57.41 0.49
CA ASN A 29 -33.13 57.20 0.91
C ASN A 29 -32.69 55.72 0.97
N ARG A 30 -33.56 54.75 0.63
CA ARG A 30 -33.17 53.32 0.53
C ARG A 30 -32.53 52.95 -0.82
N ASN A 31 -32.74 53.75 -1.87
CA ASN A 31 -32.21 53.50 -3.22
C ASN A 31 -31.10 54.47 -3.65
N VAL A 32 -30.56 55.29 -2.72
CA VAL A 32 -29.21 55.81 -2.96
C VAL A 32 -28.32 54.59 -3.11
N LEU A 33 -27.64 54.52 -4.26
CA LEU A 33 -26.63 53.53 -4.58
C LEU A 33 -25.76 53.38 -3.33
N GLN A 34 -26.03 52.36 -2.51
CA GLN A 34 -25.12 52.00 -1.44
C GLN A 34 -23.80 51.80 -2.18
N PRO A 35 -22.71 52.48 -1.77
CA PRO A 35 -21.41 52.08 -2.29
C PRO A 35 -21.35 50.58 -2.06
N PRO A 36 -20.94 49.78 -3.08
CA PRO A 36 -20.80 48.35 -2.88
C PRO A 36 -20.03 48.16 -1.56
N PRO A 37 -20.46 47.24 -0.68
CA PRO A 37 -19.72 46.98 0.55
C PRO A 37 -18.28 46.86 0.12
N SER A 38 -17.44 47.77 0.64
CA SER A 38 -16.08 47.90 0.18
C SER A 38 -15.49 46.49 0.11
N PHE A 39 -14.72 46.19 -0.92
CA PHE A 39 -13.77 45.07 -0.88
C PHE A 39 -12.71 45.38 0.20
N ASN A 40 -13.15 45.47 1.45
CA ASN A 40 -12.38 45.45 2.68
C ASN A 40 -12.65 44.10 3.36
N GLN A 41 -12.90 43.04 2.59
CA GLN A 41 -12.09 41.87 2.86
C GLN A 41 -10.68 42.24 2.40
N GLN A 42 -9.92 42.84 3.31
CA GLN A 42 -8.55 42.40 3.43
C GLN A 42 -8.65 40.89 3.71
N VAL A 43 -8.71 40.09 2.64
CA VAL A 43 -7.91 38.88 2.65
C VAL A 43 -6.51 39.45 2.84
N VAL A 44 -6.08 39.58 4.09
CA VAL A 44 -4.66 39.63 4.39
C VAL A 44 -4.19 38.25 3.96
N GLU A 45 -3.94 38.09 2.65
CA GLU A 45 -2.86 37.22 2.24
C GLU A 45 -1.67 37.78 2.98
N LYS A 46 -1.36 37.14 4.11
CA LYS A 46 -0.09 37.37 4.77
C LYS A 46 0.91 36.88 3.76
N GLU A 47 1.33 37.77 2.86
CA GLU A 47 2.50 37.61 2.01
C GLU A 47 3.59 37.10 2.94
N LEU A 48 3.88 35.80 2.82
CA LEU A 48 4.83 35.13 3.68
C LEU A 48 6.16 35.85 3.47
N SER A 49 6.77 36.32 4.57
CA SER A 49 8.08 36.92 4.49
C SER A 49 9.05 35.93 3.87
N VAL A 50 10.07 36.42 3.19
CA VAL A 50 11.19 35.58 2.71
C VAL A 50 11.79 34.75 3.85
N GLU A 51 11.79 35.30 5.07
CA GLU A 51 12.21 34.59 6.29
C GLU A 51 11.27 33.41 6.64
N ASP A 52 9.95 33.59 6.50
CA ASP A 52 8.96 32.55 6.76
C ASP A 52 9.08 31.41 5.74
N LEU A 53 9.33 31.75 4.47
CA LEU A 53 9.55 30.76 3.40
C LEU A 53 10.84 29.96 3.63
N LEU A 54 11.93 30.63 4.01
CA LEU A 54 13.19 29.96 4.34
C LEU A 54 13.03 29.05 5.57
N SER A 55 12.32 29.52 6.60
CA SER A 55 12.05 28.74 7.80
C SER A 55 11.24 27.48 7.47
N THR A 56 10.17 27.64 6.68
CA THR A 56 9.34 26.53 6.20
C THR A 56 10.19 25.53 5.40
N PHE A 57 10.99 26.02 4.46
CA PHE A 57 11.87 25.16 3.65
C PHE A 57 12.85 24.36 4.51
N ILE A 58 13.49 24.98 5.51
CA ILE A 58 14.42 24.31 6.42
C ILE A 58 13.71 23.24 7.24
N VAL A 59 12.56 23.57 7.83
CA VAL A 59 11.77 22.64 8.64
C VAL A 59 11.28 21.46 7.81
N GLU A 60 10.74 21.71 6.63
CA GLU A 60 10.27 20.66 5.74
C GLU A 60 11.42 19.76 5.26
N THR A 61 12.56 20.35 4.89
CA THR A 61 13.72 19.58 4.42
C THR A 61 14.28 18.71 5.54
N ARG A 62 14.36 19.22 6.77
CA ARG A 62 14.73 18.43 7.95
C ARG A 62 13.72 17.32 8.23
N GLY A 63 12.42 17.62 8.08
CA GLY A 63 11.35 16.63 8.25
C GLY A 63 11.43 15.49 7.23
N ARG A 64 11.71 15.81 5.96
CA ARG A 64 11.95 14.83 4.91
C ARG A 64 13.18 13.96 5.23
N PHE A 65 14.29 14.58 5.61
CA PHE A 65 15.51 13.86 5.97
C PHE A 65 15.30 12.88 7.14
N ASN A 66 14.67 13.33 8.22
CA ASN A 66 14.37 12.46 9.36
C ASN A 66 13.46 11.28 8.98
N LYS A 67 12.50 11.50 8.07
CA LYS A 67 11.63 10.46 7.57
C LYS A 67 12.37 9.45 6.70
N ASP A 68 13.33 9.91 5.90
CA ASP A 68 14.16 9.05 5.06
C ASP A 68 15.10 8.19 5.93
N GLU A 69 15.74 8.76 6.95
CA GLU A 69 16.53 8.00 7.94
C GLU A 69 15.69 6.91 8.62
N ALA A 70 14.50 7.26 9.12
CA ALA A 70 13.61 6.27 9.72
C ALA A 70 13.19 5.16 8.74
N ARG A 71 13.02 5.48 7.44
CA ARG A 71 12.75 4.46 6.42
C ARG A 71 13.96 3.53 6.22
N LEU A 72 15.18 4.06 6.26
CA LEU A 72 16.41 3.26 6.15
C LEU A 72 16.56 2.30 7.33
N ASP A 73 16.35 2.78 8.57
CA ASP A 73 16.36 1.93 9.77
C ASP A 73 15.36 0.77 9.68
N ASN A 74 14.15 1.06 9.19
CA ASN A 74 13.12 0.03 8.99
C ASN A 74 13.53 -1.00 7.92
N ILE A 75 14.17 -0.56 6.84
CA ILE A 75 14.69 -1.46 5.79
C ILE A 75 15.78 -2.36 6.38
N GLU A 76 16.72 -1.80 7.14
CA GLU A 76 17.79 -2.56 7.78
C GLU A 76 17.22 -3.61 8.73
N ALA A 77 16.28 -3.23 9.60
CA ALA A 77 15.60 -4.14 10.50
C ALA A 77 14.89 -5.28 9.76
N HIS A 78 14.22 -4.97 8.64
CA HIS A 78 13.57 -5.96 7.80
C HIS A 78 14.56 -6.94 7.16
N CYS A 79 15.68 -6.43 6.61
CA CYS A 79 16.75 -7.26 6.06
C CYS A 79 17.35 -8.20 7.12
N ASN A 80 17.56 -7.70 8.35
CA ASN A 80 18.06 -8.50 9.46
C ASN A 80 17.07 -9.62 9.85
N ASN A 81 15.77 -9.32 9.88
CA ASN A 81 14.73 -10.31 10.12
C ASN A 81 14.69 -11.39 9.02
N MET A 82 14.79 -10.99 7.75
CA MET A 82 14.88 -11.93 6.63
C MET A 82 16.10 -12.85 6.75
N ASN A 83 17.26 -12.29 7.11
CA ASN A 83 18.49 -13.06 7.34
C ASN A 83 18.32 -14.09 8.46
N ALA A 84 17.65 -13.72 9.55
CA ALA A 84 17.34 -14.66 10.64
C ALA A 84 16.40 -15.77 10.19
N THR A 85 15.34 -15.42 9.45
CA THR A 85 14.39 -16.39 8.89
C THR A 85 15.08 -17.36 7.93
N MET A 86 15.93 -16.86 7.03
CA MET A 86 16.73 -17.67 6.10
C MET A 86 17.63 -18.67 6.85
N LYS A 87 18.31 -18.22 7.92
CA LYS A 87 19.14 -19.10 8.76
C LYS A 87 18.31 -20.19 9.42
N SER A 88 17.13 -19.85 9.95
CA SER A 88 16.21 -20.83 10.56
C SER A 88 15.75 -21.87 9.54
N LEU A 89 15.34 -21.43 8.34
CA LEU A 89 14.95 -22.32 7.25
C LEU A 89 16.09 -23.27 6.85
N LYS A 90 17.32 -22.75 6.72
CA LYS A 90 18.50 -23.58 6.43
C LYS A 90 18.70 -24.69 7.47
N VAL A 91 18.51 -24.38 8.75
CA VAL A 91 18.62 -25.36 9.84
C VAL A 91 17.50 -26.41 9.74
N GLN A 92 16.24 -25.98 9.56
CA GLN A 92 15.10 -26.89 9.44
C GLN A 92 15.24 -27.83 8.24
N ILE A 93 15.71 -27.34 7.10
CA ILE A 93 15.99 -28.15 5.90
C ILE A 93 17.11 -29.16 6.19
N GLY A 94 18.17 -28.76 6.90
CA GLY A 94 19.24 -29.68 7.31
C GLY A 94 18.75 -30.79 8.23
N GLN A 95 17.89 -30.46 9.20
CA GLN A 95 17.26 -31.44 10.08
C GLN A 95 16.34 -32.40 9.31
N LEU A 96 15.53 -31.87 8.38
CA LEU A 96 14.66 -32.67 7.53
C LEU A 96 15.47 -33.64 6.66
N ALA A 97 16.55 -33.19 6.04
CA ALA A 97 17.42 -34.04 5.24
C ALA A 97 18.02 -35.20 6.06
N ASN A 98 18.41 -34.93 7.31
CA ASN A 98 18.89 -35.97 8.23
C ASN A 98 17.79 -36.96 8.62
N ALA A 99 16.57 -36.49 8.88
CA ALA A 99 15.43 -37.34 9.20
C ALA A 99 15.06 -38.27 8.03
N VAL A 100 15.04 -37.75 6.80
CA VAL A 100 14.78 -38.53 5.58
C VAL A 100 15.86 -39.58 5.34
N LYS A 101 17.14 -39.23 5.54
CA LYS A 101 18.25 -40.20 5.46
C LYS A 101 18.13 -41.31 6.51
N GLY A 102 17.63 -40.99 7.71
CA GLY A 102 17.39 -41.99 8.76
C GLY A 102 16.27 -42.99 8.42
N GLN A 103 15.34 -42.63 7.51
CA GLN A 103 14.26 -43.53 7.09
C GLN A 103 14.68 -44.52 5.99
N SER A 104 15.76 -44.27 5.25
CA SER A 104 16.19 -45.14 4.15
C SER A 104 16.99 -46.37 4.58
N SER A 105 17.21 -46.58 5.88
CA SER A 105 17.87 -47.77 6.43
C SER A 105 16.92 -48.68 7.22
N GLY A 106 15.65 -48.72 6.81
CA GLY A 106 14.68 -49.68 7.33
C GLY A 106 14.53 -50.82 6.34
N ASN A 107 14.98 -52.02 6.74
CA ASN A 107 14.43 -53.25 6.22
C ASN A 107 12.89 -53.11 6.18
N PHE A 108 12.24 -53.53 5.10
CA PHE A 108 10.79 -53.65 5.10
C PHE A 108 10.37 -54.58 6.25
N PRO A 109 9.17 -54.42 6.85
CA PRO A 109 8.65 -55.40 7.80
C PRO A 109 8.50 -56.80 7.19
N SER A 110 8.62 -56.93 5.86
CA SER A 110 8.68 -58.18 5.12
C SER A 110 10.10 -58.68 4.82
N ASP A 111 11.15 -57.94 5.17
CA ASP A 111 12.50 -58.41 4.93
C ASP A 111 12.79 -59.58 5.86
N THR A 112 13.13 -60.71 5.23
CA THR A 112 13.39 -61.97 5.92
C THR A 112 14.67 -61.84 6.74
N GLU A 113 14.58 -62.03 8.06
CA GLU A 113 15.77 -62.25 8.88
C GLU A 113 16.41 -63.61 8.52
N PRO A 114 17.74 -63.71 8.41
CA PRO A 114 18.41 -64.99 8.19
C PRO A 114 18.00 -65.98 9.28
N ASN A 115 17.45 -67.13 8.89
CA ASN A 115 17.04 -68.17 9.82
C ASN A 115 18.25 -68.58 10.69
N PRO A 116 18.22 -68.40 12.03
CA PRO A 116 19.33 -68.82 12.89
C PRO A 116 19.58 -70.34 12.87
N LYS A 117 18.63 -71.11 12.32
CA LYS A 117 18.71 -72.56 12.11
C LYS A 117 19.15 -72.95 10.70
N ASP A 118 19.85 -72.10 9.94
CA ASP A 118 20.33 -72.39 8.57
C ASP A 118 21.36 -73.53 8.47
N HIS A 119 21.53 -74.28 9.56
CA HIS A 119 22.34 -75.48 9.67
C HIS A 119 21.44 -76.66 10.07
N CYS A 120 20.44 -76.96 9.24
CA CYS A 120 19.84 -78.30 9.24
C CYS A 120 20.86 -79.24 8.58
N LYS A 121 21.83 -79.71 9.37
CA LYS A 121 23.01 -80.45 8.89
C LYS A 121 22.79 -81.94 8.62
N ASP A 122 21.56 -82.44 8.57
CA ASP A 122 21.34 -83.82 8.16
C ASP A 122 19.93 -83.98 7.57
N ILE A 123 19.85 -84.00 6.24
CA ILE A 123 18.64 -84.41 5.52
C ILE A 123 18.92 -85.82 5.01
N THR A 124 18.46 -86.83 5.73
CA THR A 124 18.52 -88.21 5.27
C THR A 124 17.29 -88.51 4.41
N LEU A 125 17.51 -89.00 3.17
CA LEU A 125 16.42 -89.46 2.32
C LEU A 125 15.77 -90.72 2.93
N ARG A 126 14.50 -91.00 2.58
CA ARG A 126 13.81 -92.25 2.99
C ARG A 126 14.53 -93.53 2.56
N SER A 127 15.45 -93.43 1.59
CA SER A 127 16.36 -94.50 1.16
C SER A 127 17.59 -94.70 2.06
N GLY A 128 17.75 -93.91 3.13
CA GLY A 128 18.90 -93.96 4.03
C GLY A 128 20.17 -93.33 3.46
N LYS A 129 20.07 -92.54 2.38
CA LYS A 129 21.19 -91.83 1.77
C LYS A 129 21.21 -90.38 2.23
N GLU A 130 22.37 -89.90 2.65
CA GLU A 130 22.61 -88.50 2.96
C GLU A 130 22.66 -87.70 1.66
N VAL A 131 22.04 -86.52 1.65
CA VAL A 131 22.05 -85.62 0.49
C VAL A 131 23.37 -84.84 0.51
N GLU A 132 24.22 -85.03 -0.50
CA GLU A 132 25.47 -84.26 -0.61
C GLU A 132 25.18 -82.76 -0.70
N THR A 133 25.77 -81.99 0.19
CA THR A 133 25.69 -80.53 0.13
C THR A 133 26.47 -80.01 -1.07
N PRO A 134 25.96 -79.04 -1.84
CA PRO A 134 26.69 -78.43 -2.95
C PRO A 134 28.01 -77.84 -2.44
N LYS A 135 29.12 -78.14 -3.12
CA LYS A 135 30.40 -77.48 -2.87
C LYS A 135 30.37 -76.06 -3.43
N PRO A 136 31.04 -75.09 -2.77
CA PRO A 136 31.04 -73.69 -3.17
C PRO A 136 31.62 -73.46 -4.57
#